data_AF-A6USS3-F1
#
_entry.id   AF-A6USS3-F1
#
_cell.length_a   1.000
_cell.length_b   1.000
_cell.length_c   1.000
_cell.angle_alpha   90.00
_cell.angle_beta   90.00
_cell.angle_gamma   90.00
#
_symmetry.space_group_name_H-M   'P 1'
#
loop_
_entity.id
_entity.type
_entity.pdbx_description
1 polymer ?
#
loop_
_entity_poly.entity_id
_entity_poly.type
_entity_poly.pdbx_seq_one_letter_code
_entity_poly.pdbx_strand_id
1 'polypeptide(L)'
;MMLLKLLTKKNVREVLELLANHGELYFSEIFKTLEINQGTLNKLMTELIENDIVKKRTEEEEVALPKAYYSLTDYGKDVLEVYDLEKKLEGKKSSGNSKESLKINIENVGSNSLNNSFNFSSKK
;
A
#
# COMPACT_ATOMS: atom_id res chain seq x y z
N MET A 1 -10.21 10.42 -13.21
CA MET A 1 -11.01 9.77 -12.14
C MET A 1 -10.44 10.21 -10.79
N MET A 2 -11.11 10.05 -9.64
CA MET A 2 -10.45 10.31 -8.34
C MET A 2 -9.51 9.14 -8.00
N LEU A 3 -8.29 9.44 -7.52
CA LEU A 3 -7.24 8.46 -7.24
C LEU A 3 -7.69 7.33 -6.30
N LEU A 4 -8.27 7.66 -5.14
CA LEU A 4 -8.71 6.65 -4.16
C LEU A 4 -9.77 5.70 -4.74
N LYS A 5 -10.67 6.22 -5.58
CA LYS A 5 -11.67 5.38 -6.26
C LYS A 5 -11.01 4.39 -7.22
N LEU A 6 -9.89 4.75 -7.83
CA LEU A 6 -9.10 3.84 -8.66
C LEU A 6 -8.41 2.80 -7.78
N LEU A 7 -7.67 3.21 -6.75
CA LEU A 7 -6.87 2.30 -5.89
C LEU A 7 -7.69 1.25 -5.13
N THR A 8 -8.97 1.52 -4.88
CA THR A 8 -9.89 0.59 -4.24
C THR A 8 -10.48 -0.46 -5.20
N LYS A 9 -10.25 -0.34 -6.52
CA LYS A 9 -10.72 -1.35 -7.46
C LYS A 9 -9.95 -2.65 -7.31
N LYS A 10 -10.68 -3.75 -7.51
CA LYS A 10 -10.12 -5.10 -7.53
C LYS A 10 -8.96 -5.17 -8.54
N ASN A 11 -7.89 -5.88 -8.19
CA ASN A 11 -6.71 -6.15 -9.00
C ASN A 11 -5.77 -4.96 -9.23
N VAL A 12 -6.11 -3.73 -8.83
CA VAL A 12 -5.23 -2.56 -9.04
C VAL A 12 -3.94 -2.74 -8.25
N ARG A 13 -4.06 -3.04 -6.96
CA ARG A 13 -2.92 -3.23 -6.07
C ARG A 13 -1.98 -4.30 -6.62
N GLU A 14 -2.53 -5.44 -6.99
CA GLU A 14 -1.78 -6.59 -7.49
C GLU A 14 -1.05 -6.26 -8.81
N VAL A 15 -1.68 -5.50 -9.70
CA VAL A 15 -1.03 -5.01 -10.94
C VAL A 15 0.12 -4.06 -10.62
N LEU A 16 -0.07 -3.10 -9.72
CA LEU A 16 0.96 -2.12 -9.38
C LEU A 16 2.14 -2.77 -8.66
N GLU A 17 1.89 -3.67 -7.72
CA GLU A 17 2.93 -4.46 -7.04
C GLU A 17 3.69 -5.34 -8.04
N LEU A 18 2.99 -5.98 -8.99
CA LEU A 18 3.63 -6.79 -10.02
C LEU A 18 4.59 -5.97 -10.89
N LEU A 19 4.15 -4.81 -11.35
CA LEU A 19 4.97 -3.90 -12.16
C LEU A 19 6.13 -3.32 -11.36
N ALA A 20 5.93 -2.99 -10.08
CA ALA A 20 7.02 -2.52 -9.21
C ALA A 20 8.13 -3.56 -9.05
N ASN A 21 7.76 -4.85 -8.94
CA ASN A 21 8.71 -5.94 -8.74
C ASN A 21 9.49 -6.33 -10.00
N HIS A 22 8.91 -6.13 -11.20
CA HIS A 22 9.51 -6.59 -12.46
C HIS A 22 10.01 -5.45 -13.36
N GLY A 23 9.64 -4.19 -13.07
CA GLY A 23 10.02 -3.03 -13.85
C GLY A 23 9.15 -2.84 -15.10
N GLU A 24 9.35 -3.68 -16.12
CA GLU A 24 8.60 -3.66 -17.39
C GLU A 24 8.02 -5.04 -17.70
N LEU A 25 6.74 -5.09 -18.09
CA LEU A 25 6.05 -6.32 -18.47
C LEU A 25 5.17 -6.15 -19.70
N TYR A 26 4.97 -7.23 -20.45
CA TYR A 26 3.97 -7.32 -21.50
C TYR A 26 2.56 -7.51 -20.92
N PHE A 27 1.56 -7.11 -21.69
CA PHE A 27 0.15 -7.39 -21.35
C PHE A 27 -0.09 -8.88 -21.09
N SER A 28 0.48 -9.76 -21.92
CA SER A 28 0.33 -11.20 -21.80
C SER A 28 0.99 -11.78 -20.54
N GLU A 29 2.08 -11.17 -20.06
CA GLU A 29 2.73 -11.57 -18.81
C GLU A 29 1.87 -11.17 -17.63
N ILE A 30 1.38 -9.93 -17.59
CA ILE A 30 0.47 -9.47 -16.53
C ILE A 30 -0.80 -10.34 -16.49
N PHE A 31 -1.38 -10.63 -17.65
CA PHE A 31 -2.55 -11.48 -17.81
C PHE A 31 -2.32 -12.90 -17.28
N LYS A 32 -1.20 -13.53 -17.63
CA LYS A 32 -0.86 -14.89 -17.21
C LYS A 32 -0.54 -14.96 -15.71
N THR A 33 0.17 -13.97 -15.19
CA THR A 33 0.61 -13.97 -13.78
C THR A 33 -0.55 -13.73 -12.82
N LEU A 34 -1.49 -12.84 -13.18
CA LEU A 34 -2.60 -12.47 -12.29
C LEU A 34 -3.90 -13.23 -12.59
N GLU A 35 -3.94 -13.99 -13.68
CA GLU A 35 -5.12 -14.76 -14.12
C GLU A 35 -6.41 -13.92 -14.21
N ILE A 36 -6.28 -12.64 -14.52
CA ILE A 36 -7.40 -11.69 -14.64
C ILE A 36 -8.06 -11.84 -16.01
N ASN A 37 -9.39 -11.77 -16.09
CA ASN A 37 -10.07 -11.73 -17.39
C ASN A 37 -9.49 -10.62 -18.31
N GLN A 38 -9.21 -10.96 -19.57
CA GLN A 38 -8.55 -10.07 -20.53
C GLN A 38 -9.28 -8.72 -20.69
N GLY A 39 -10.61 -8.71 -20.76
CA GLY A 39 -11.39 -7.49 -20.90
C GLY A 39 -11.30 -6.60 -19.65
N THR A 40 -11.26 -7.21 -18.46
CA THR A 40 -11.06 -6.50 -17.20
C THR A 40 -9.66 -5.91 -17.11
N LEU A 41 -8.63 -6.69 -17.45
CA LEU A 41 -7.25 -6.20 -17.43
C LEU A 41 -7.06 -5.07 -18.45
N ASN A 42 -7.61 -5.18 -19.65
CA ASN A 42 -7.51 -4.13 -20.66
C ASN A 42 -8.11 -2.81 -20.17
N LYS A 43 -9.33 -2.84 -19.61
CA LYS A 43 -9.97 -1.66 -19.02
C LYS A 43 -9.15 -1.08 -17.87
N LEU A 44 -8.65 -1.93 -17.00
CA LEU A 44 -7.81 -1.53 -15.87
C LEU A 44 -6.52 -0.84 -16.34
N MET A 45 -5.80 -1.43 -17.29
CA MET A 45 -4.57 -0.84 -17.83
C MET A 45 -4.85 0.50 -18.51
N THR A 46 -5.94 0.62 -19.29
CA THR A 46 -6.35 1.90 -19.87
C THR A 46 -6.58 2.95 -18.79
N GLU A 47 -7.32 2.64 -17.73
CA GLU A 47 -7.55 3.58 -16.63
C GLU A 47 -6.26 3.97 -15.92
N LEU A 48 -5.34 3.03 -15.67
CA LEU A 48 -4.05 3.31 -15.03
C LEU A 48 -3.17 4.23 -15.89
N ILE A 49 -3.23 4.08 -17.22
CA ILE A 49 -2.52 4.94 -18.18
C ILE A 49 -3.15 6.33 -18.22
N GLU A 50 -4.48 6.42 -18.29
CA GLU A 50 -5.20 7.70 -18.32
C GLU A 50 -5.00 8.55 -17.05
N ASN A 51 -4.66 7.91 -15.92
CA ASN A 51 -4.35 8.60 -14.67
C ASN A 51 -2.83 8.71 -14.41
N ASP A 52 -2.00 8.48 -15.43
CA ASP A 52 -0.53 8.63 -15.39
C ASP A 52 0.19 7.78 -14.34
N ILE A 53 -0.43 6.67 -13.90
CA ILE A 53 0.15 5.73 -12.94
C ILE A 53 1.05 4.71 -13.67
N VAL A 54 0.63 4.31 -14.87
CA VAL A 54 1.34 3.36 -15.72
C VAL A 54 1.63 4.02 -17.06
N LYS A 55 2.85 3.84 -17.55
CA LYS A 55 3.22 4.21 -18.93
C LYS A 55 3.20 2.98 -19.83
N LYS A 56 2.84 3.20 -21.09
CA LYS A 56 2.88 2.21 -22.16
C LYS A 56 3.93 2.63 -23.19
N ARG A 57 4.93 1.78 -23.43
CA ARG A 57 5.92 1.92 -24.51
C ARG A 57 5.62 0.90 -25.58
N THR A 58 5.56 1.32 -26.83
CA THR A 58 5.45 0.42 -27.98
C THR A 58 6.81 0.37 -28.66
N GLU A 59 7.31 -0.82 -28.96
CA GLU A 59 8.47 -0.96 -29.83
C GLU A 59 7.99 -0.89 -31.28
N GLU A 60 8.43 0.15 -31.99
CA GLU A 60 8.24 0.27 -33.43
C GLU A 60 9.16 -0.73 -34.14
N GLU A 61 8.76 -2.00 -34.11
CA GLU A 61 9.26 -2.98 -35.07
C GLU A 61 8.40 -2.87 -36.34
N GLU A 62 8.99 -3.02 -37.53
CA GLU A 62 8.27 -3.10 -38.83
C GLU A 62 7.42 -4.39 -38.94
N VAL A 63 6.64 -4.69 -37.91
CA VAL A 63 5.82 -5.89 -37.76
C VAL A 63 4.36 -5.49 -37.60
N ALA A 64 3.46 -6.31 -38.10
CA ALA A 64 2.03 -6.03 -38.10
C ALA A 64 1.41 -5.85 -36.70
N LEU A 65 2.08 -6.35 -35.64
CA LEU A 65 1.64 -6.33 -34.25
C LEU A 65 2.81 -5.94 -33.34
N PRO A 66 3.09 -4.63 -33.16
CA PRO A 66 4.19 -4.19 -32.32
C PRO A 66 3.95 -4.53 -30.85
N LYS A 67 5.03 -4.87 -30.13
CA LYS A 67 4.96 -5.23 -28.72
C LYS A 67 4.76 -4.00 -27.86
N ALA A 68 3.86 -4.11 -26.88
CA ALA A 68 3.61 -3.07 -25.88
C ALA A 68 4.10 -3.52 -24.51
N TYR A 69 4.94 -2.68 -23.91
CA TYR A 69 5.50 -2.82 -22.57
C TYR A 69 4.81 -1.83 -21.64
N TYR A 70 4.57 -2.27 -20.41
CA TYR A 70 3.95 -1.47 -19.37
C TYR A 70 4.90 -1.38 -18.18
N SER A 71 5.02 -0.19 -17.60
CA SER A 71 5.82 0.08 -16.40
C SER A 71 5.18 1.18 -15.56
N LEU A 72 5.54 1.24 -14.28
CA LEU A 72 5.15 2.38 -13.44
C LEU A 72 5.83 3.66 -13.92
N THR A 73 5.09 4.76 -13.87
CA THR A 73 5.67 6.10 -13.87
C THR A 73 6.29 6.41 -12.51
N ASP A 74 7.00 7.53 -12.37
CA ASP A 74 7.46 7.95 -11.04
C ASP A 74 6.28 8.31 -10.13
N TYR A 75 5.26 8.97 -10.68
CA TYR A 75 3.98 9.19 -9.98
C TYR A 75 3.32 7.86 -9.55
N GLY A 76 3.35 6.84 -10.40
CA GLY A 76 2.79 5.53 -10.08
C GLY A 76 3.50 4.81 -8.93
N LYS A 77 4.80 5.05 -8.75
CA LYS A 77 5.55 4.53 -7.59
C LYS A 77 5.11 5.24 -6.31
N ASP A 78 4.97 6.57 -6.33
CA ASP A 78 4.47 7.33 -5.19
C ASP A 78 3.04 6.90 -4.80
N VAL A 79 2.21 6.63 -5.82
CA VAL A 79 0.85 6.11 -5.63
C VAL A 79 0.84 4.75 -4.93
N LEU A 80 1.82 3.87 -5.21
CA LEU A 80 1.92 2.57 -4.57
C LEU A 80 2.16 2.68 -3.05
N GLU A 81 2.85 3.73 -2.59
CA GLU A 81 3.11 3.98 -1.17
C GLU A 81 1.82 4.17 -0.35
N VAL A 82 0.70 4.51 -1.00
CA VAL A 82 -0.61 4.60 -0.34
C VAL A 82 -1.01 3.28 0.33
N TYR A 83 -0.68 2.13 -0.28
CA TYR A 83 -0.96 0.82 0.31
C TYR A 83 -0.06 0.51 1.51
N ASP A 84 1.17 1.02 1.53
CA ASP A 84 2.06 0.90 2.69
C ASP A 84 1.56 1.76 3.86
N LEU A 85 1.05 2.96 3.56
CA LEU A 85 0.41 3.82 4.55
C LEU A 85 -0.85 3.18 5.13
N GLU A 86 -1.71 2.60 4.29
CA GLU A 86 -2.89 1.84 4.71
C GLU A 86 -2.49 0.73 5.70
N LYS A 87 -1.53 -0.12 5.31
CA LYS A 87 -1.04 -1.21 6.16
C LYS A 87 -0.46 -0.73 7.49
N LYS A 88 0.28 0.38 7.50
CA LYS A 88 0.81 1.00 8.73
C LYS A 88 -0.32 1.48 9.65
N LEU A 89 -1.40 2.02 9.10
CA LEU A 89 -2.55 2.47 9.88
C LEU A 89 -3.32 1.29 10.48
N GLU A 90 -3.52 0.21 9.72
CA GLU A 90 -4.15 -1.01 10.20
C GLU A 90 -3.36 -1.64 11.37
N GLY A 91 -2.03 -1.69 11.28
CA GLY A 91 -1.19 -2.19 12.36
C GLY A 91 -1.31 -1.40 13.66
N LYS A 92 -1.50 -0.08 13.58
CA LYS A 92 -1.70 0.78 14.76
C LYS A 92 -3.06 0.56 15.43
N LYS A 93 -4.08 0.13 14.68
CA LYS A 93 -5.40 -0.22 15.23
C LYS A 93 -5.31 -1.41 16.21
N SER A 94 -4.35 -2.31 15.99
CA SER A 94 -4.10 -3.47 16.84
C SER A 94 -3.29 -3.15 18.10
N SER A 95 -2.54 -2.04 18.12
CA SER A 95 -1.70 -1.61 19.25
C SER A 95 -2.38 -0.59 20.18
N GLY A 96 -3.42 0.09 19.71
CA GLY A 96 -4.13 1.15 20.44
C GLY A 96 -5.21 0.63 21.38
N ASN A 97 -4.85 -0.17 22.39
CA ASN A 97 -5.64 -0.38 23.62
C ASN A 97 -4.86 -1.08 24.77
N SER A 98 -3.54 -1.23 24.69
CA SER A 98 -2.77 -1.53 25.90
C SER A 98 -2.70 -0.24 26.72
N LYS A 99 -3.46 -0.15 27.81
CA LYS A 99 -3.25 0.84 28.86
C LYS A 99 -1.76 0.80 29.22
N GLU A 100 -1.00 1.78 28.78
CA GLU A 100 0.39 1.96 29.18
C GLU A 100 0.36 2.29 30.67
N SER A 101 0.49 1.25 31.51
CA SER A 101 0.69 1.45 32.92
C SER A 101 2.11 1.96 33.09
N LEU A 102 2.23 3.26 33.37
CA LEU A 102 3.47 3.87 33.81
C LEU A 102 3.89 3.20 35.13
N LYS A 103 4.89 2.32 35.07
CA LYS A 103 5.54 1.78 36.27
C LYS A 103 6.48 2.85 36.81
N ILE A 104 6.02 3.61 37.80
CA ILE A 104 6.86 4.54 38.55
C ILE A 104 7.55 3.74 39.64
N ASN A 105 8.88 3.57 39.53
CA ASN A 105 9.70 3.07 40.64
C ASN A 105 9.98 4.23 41.59
N ILE A 106 9.37 4.21 42.77
CA ILE A 106 9.67 5.15 43.85
C ILE A 106 10.72 4.49 44.74
N GLU A 107 11.97 4.93 44.64
CA GLU A 107 13.01 4.55 45.59
C GLU A 107 12.81 5.35 46.89
N ASN A 108 12.53 4.63 47.98
CA ASN A 108 12.20 5.22 49.27
C ASN A 108 13.48 5.75 49.94
N VAL A 109 13.72 7.07 49.89
CA VAL A 109 14.82 7.73 50.63
C VAL A 109 14.34 8.02 52.04
N GLY A 110 14.25 7.00 52.88
CA GLY A 110 13.92 7.15 54.30
C GLY A 110 13.19 5.95 54.90
N SER A 111 13.59 5.57 56.10
CA SER A 111 13.05 4.46 56.88
C SER A 111 11.60 4.76 57.33
N ASN A 112 10.62 4.55 56.45
CA ASN A 112 9.26 4.13 56.81
C ASN A 112 8.49 3.73 55.55
N SER A 113 8.26 2.43 55.42
CA SER A 113 7.55 1.80 54.30
C SER A 113 6.04 1.83 54.54
N LEU A 114 5.31 2.66 53.80
CA LEU A 114 3.87 2.51 53.60
C LEU A 114 3.62 2.20 52.12
N ASN A 115 3.36 0.93 51.82
CA ASN A 115 2.98 0.46 50.49
C ASN A 115 1.56 0.92 50.15
N ASN A 116 1.42 2.08 49.53
CA ASN A 116 0.18 2.49 48.87
C ASN A 116 0.41 2.65 47.38
N SER A 117 -0.21 1.78 46.58
CA SER A 117 -0.28 1.94 45.12
C SER A 117 -1.33 2.99 44.78
N PHE A 118 -0.91 4.15 44.27
CA PHE A 118 -1.83 5.17 43.78
C PHE A 118 -2.16 4.94 42.30
N ASN A 119 -3.42 4.62 42.01
CA ASN A 119 -3.95 4.61 40.64
C ASN A 119 -4.57 5.97 40.34
N PHE A 120 -3.91 6.79 39.52
CA PHE A 120 -4.50 8.00 38.96
C PHE A 120 -5.33 7.66 37.72
N SER A 121 -6.61 8.02 37.76
CA SER A 121 -7.49 8.01 36.59
C SER A 121 -7.96 9.44 36.34
N SER A 122 -7.53 10.02 35.23
CA SER A 122 -8.02 11.32 34.79
C SER A 122 -9.40 11.14 34.15
N LYS A 123 -10.47 11.60 34.81
CA LYS A 123 -11.75 11.82 34.14
C LYS A 123 -11.63 13.09 33.29
N LYS A 124 -11.98 12.98 32.01
CA LYS A 124 -12.18 14.13 31.11
C LYS A 124 -13.39 14.93 31.54
#